data_AF-V9GGH3-F1
#
_entry.id   AF-V9GGH3-F1
#
_cell.length_a   1.000
_cell.length_b   1.000
_cell.length_c   1.000
_cell.angle_alpha   90.00
_cell.angle_beta   90.00
_cell.angle_gamma   90.00
#
_symmetry.space_group_name_H-M   'P 1'
#
loop_
_entity.id
_entity.type
_entity.pdbx_description
1 polymer ?
#
loop_
_entity_poly.entity_id
_entity_poly.type
_entity_poly.pdbx_seq_one_letter_code
_entity_poly.pdbx_strand_id
1 'polypeptide(L)'
;MLPTEVYRHLATTNIMGMLYYFIQDDIMDSPHNNPSTFNKKHYLTLANLLYYEFITSYQIYFRPDSCFWNYFRTYNDEWAEGVMHESNRDYFQNDPTSIAKKAAPVKLGSTGALLLSGKPELIAPTNEMMTQVLITLQMMDDWTDWEQDLADGSYNCLLSLIKSEQGKSQDASLTVAEVQQALYTNNVLKPYAQIAARNHSILSAIDLDAVSLISFHQSLVDELIEDANYIEFNRQKLLYGGLNYYLSNQDTKR
;
A
#
# COMPACT_ATOMS: atom_id res chain seq x y z
N MET A 1 -24.69 -5.94 -16.00
CA MET A 1 -23.66 -6.76 -15.33
C MET A 1 -22.80 -7.35 -16.43
N LEU A 2 -21.47 -7.24 -16.34
CA LEU A 2 -20.60 -7.77 -17.40
C LEU A 2 -20.64 -9.31 -17.42
N PRO A 3 -20.43 -9.95 -18.59
CA PRO A 3 -20.27 -11.40 -18.65
C PRO A 3 -19.10 -11.87 -17.77
N THR A 4 -19.26 -13.02 -17.10
CA THR A 4 -18.24 -13.60 -16.22
C THR A 4 -16.89 -13.78 -16.90
N GLU A 5 -16.89 -14.13 -18.18
CA GLU A 5 -15.67 -14.28 -18.98
C GLU A 5 -14.90 -12.96 -19.10
N VAL A 6 -15.61 -11.84 -19.31
CA VAL A 6 -15.00 -10.50 -19.38
C VAL A 6 -14.38 -10.12 -18.04
N TYR A 7 -15.08 -10.39 -16.92
CA TYR A 7 -14.52 -10.16 -15.58
C TYR A 7 -13.24 -10.96 -15.33
N ARG A 8 -13.24 -12.25 -15.67
CA ARG A 8 -12.06 -13.11 -15.51
C ARG A 8 -10.89 -12.64 -16.36
N HIS A 9 -11.17 -12.30 -17.63
CA HIS A 9 -10.13 -11.80 -18.52
C HIS A 9 -9.55 -10.49 -18.00
N LEU A 10 -10.38 -9.51 -17.63
CA LEU A 10 -9.91 -8.26 -17.02
C LEU A 10 -9.12 -8.50 -15.74
N ALA A 11 -9.54 -9.41 -14.87
CA ALA A 11 -8.80 -9.74 -13.65
C ALA A 11 -7.41 -10.30 -13.99
N THR A 12 -7.32 -11.27 -14.90
CA THR A 12 -6.03 -11.81 -15.36
C THR A 12 -5.15 -10.74 -16.01
N THR A 13 -5.74 -9.85 -16.83
CA THR A 13 -5.04 -8.71 -17.42
C THR A 13 -4.43 -7.83 -16.32
N ASN A 14 -5.21 -7.45 -15.29
CA ASN A 14 -4.69 -6.60 -14.21
C ASN A 14 -3.62 -7.30 -13.36
N ILE A 15 -3.69 -8.62 -13.19
CA ILE A 15 -2.60 -9.39 -12.55
C ILE A 15 -1.31 -9.28 -13.35
N MET A 16 -1.35 -9.38 -14.69
CA MET A 16 -0.16 -9.18 -15.54
C MET A 16 0.40 -7.76 -15.40
N GLY A 17 -0.48 -6.75 -15.38
CA GLY A 17 -0.09 -5.36 -15.13
C GLY A 17 0.57 -5.18 -13.76
N MET A 18 -0.03 -5.73 -12.69
CA MET A 18 0.51 -5.69 -11.33
C MET A 18 1.91 -6.31 -11.26
N LEU A 19 2.10 -7.50 -11.85
CA LEU A 19 3.42 -8.15 -11.91
C LEU A 19 4.44 -7.32 -12.70
N TYR A 20 4.02 -6.62 -13.75
CA TYR A 20 4.88 -5.69 -14.47
C TYR A 20 5.38 -4.56 -13.55
N TYR A 21 4.48 -3.89 -12.81
CA TYR A 21 4.86 -2.80 -11.92
C TYR A 21 5.70 -3.29 -10.73
N PHE A 22 5.38 -4.44 -10.13
CA PHE A 22 6.22 -5.04 -9.08
C PHE A 22 7.65 -5.29 -9.55
N ILE A 23 7.84 -5.79 -10.78
CA ILE A 23 9.18 -5.98 -11.32
C ILE A 23 9.90 -4.63 -11.54
N GLN A 24 9.18 -3.58 -11.95
CA GLN A 24 9.79 -2.25 -12.07
C GLN A 24 10.25 -1.74 -10.69
N ASP A 25 9.37 -1.79 -9.70
CA ASP A 25 9.65 -1.33 -8.33
C ASP A 25 10.83 -2.12 -7.72
N ASP A 26 10.81 -3.45 -7.78
CA ASP A 26 11.91 -4.30 -7.30
C ASP A 26 13.26 -3.93 -7.92
N ILE A 27 13.27 -3.57 -9.21
CA ILE A 27 14.50 -3.19 -9.92
C ILE A 27 14.99 -1.80 -9.51
N MET A 28 14.06 -0.87 -9.25
CA MET A 28 14.36 0.51 -8.81
C MET A 28 14.87 0.51 -7.37
N ASP A 29 14.27 -0.30 -6.50
CA ASP A 29 14.58 -0.36 -5.06
C ASP A 29 15.78 -1.28 -4.74
N SER A 30 16.15 -2.16 -5.67
CA SER A 30 17.33 -3.03 -5.54
C SER A 30 18.63 -2.24 -5.32
N PRO A 31 19.34 -2.42 -4.19
CA PRO A 31 20.57 -1.69 -3.89
C PRO A 31 21.62 -1.84 -4.99
N HIS A 32 22.14 -0.71 -5.50
CA HIS A 32 23.15 -0.71 -6.57
C HIS A 32 24.43 -1.50 -6.23
N ASN A 33 24.73 -1.66 -4.93
CA ASN A 33 25.99 -2.20 -4.44
C ASN A 33 25.90 -3.65 -3.91
N ASN A 34 24.73 -4.26 -3.93
CA ASN A 34 24.59 -5.67 -3.57
C ASN A 34 24.55 -6.49 -4.86
N PRO A 35 25.44 -7.47 -5.08
CA PRO A 35 25.35 -8.37 -6.24
C PRO A 35 24.04 -9.15 -6.11
N SER A 36 22.98 -8.62 -6.73
CA SER A 36 21.65 -9.18 -6.65
C SER A 36 21.70 -10.64 -7.11
N THR A 37 21.19 -11.55 -6.29
CA THR A 37 20.90 -12.95 -6.65
C THR A 37 19.91 -13.04 -7.83
N PHE A 38 19.29 -11.92 -8.17
CA PHE A 38 18.32 -11.70 -9.22
C PHE A 38 18.97 -11.20 -10.52
N ASN A 39 18.63 -11.84 -11.64
CA ASN A 39 19.15 -11.47 -12.95
C ASN A 39 18.29 -10.36 -13.58
N LYS A 40 18.68 -9.09 -13.40
CA LYS A 40 17.96 -7.91 -13.91
C LYS A 40 17.57 -8.02 -15.39
N LYS A 41 18.42 -8.63 -16.23
CA LYS A 41 18.11 -8.83 -17.66
C LYS A 41 16.89 -9.74 -17.87
N HIS A 42 16.77 -10.83 -17.10
CA HIS A 42 15.63 -11.74 -17.22
C HIS A 42 14.34 -11.06 -16.80
N TYR A 43 14.37 -10.33 -15.69
CA TYR A 43 13.18 -9.67 -15.17
C TYR A 43 12.75 -8.48 -16.01
N LEU A 44 13.69 -7.67 -16.55
CA LEU A 44 13.33 -6.65 -17.54
C LEU A 44 12.72 -7.27 -18.81
N THR A 45 13.20 -8.44 -19.23
CA THR A 45 12.62 -9.15 -20.38
C THR A 45 11.20 -9.64 -20.05
N LEU A 46 11.00 -10.22 -18.86
CA LEU A 46 9.70 -10.68 -18.38
C LEU A 46 8.71 -9.50 -18.22
N ALA A 47 9.15 -8.39 -17.65
CA ALA A 47 8.35 -7.17 -17.51
C ALA A 47 7.86 -6.68 -18.88
N ASN A 48 8.72 -6.65 -19.89
CA ASN A 48 8.30 -6.28 -21.25
C ASN A 48 7.25 -7.23 -21.83
N LEU A 49 7.37 -8.53 -21.59
CA LEU A 49 6.36 -9.52 -22.03
C LEU A 49 5.04 -9.33 -21.30
N LEU A 50 5.07 -9.15 -19.97
CA LEU A 50 3.89 -8.90 -19.16
C LEU A 50 3.18 -7.61 -19.58
N TYR A 51 3.94 -6.54 -19.84
CA TYR A 51 3.40 -5.28 -20.33
C TYR A 51 2.75 -5.43 -21.71
N TYR A 52 3.40 -6.15 -22.64
CA TYR A 52 2.85 -6.39 -23.96
C TYR A 52 1.51 -7.14 -23.88
N GLU A 53 1.44 -8.23 -23.10
CA GLU A 53 0.21 -9.00 -22.91
C GLU A 53 -0.88 -8.18 -22.18
N PHE A 54 -0.48 -7.38 -21.18
CA PHE A 54 -1.37 -6.47 -20.46
C PHE A 54 -2.07 -5.48 -21.40
N ILE A 55 -1.30 -4.80 -22.26
CA ILE A 55 -1.86 -3.82 -23.21
C ILE A 55 -2.71 -4.50 -24.28
N THR A 56 -2.19 -5.59 -24.87
CA THR A 56 -2.89 -6.32 -25.94
C THR A 56 -4.24 -6.87 -25.43
N SER A 57 -4.28 -7.31 -24.17
CA SER A 57 -5.52 -7.76 -23.53
C SER A 57 -6.59 -6.68 -23.44
N TYR A 58 -6.21 -5.43 -23.13
CA TYR A 58 -7.16 -4.31 -23.11
C TYR A 58 -7.62 -3.88 -24.50
N GLN A 59 -6.79 -4.05 -25.54
CA GLN A 59 -7.14 -3.73 -26.93
C GLN A 59 -8.26 -4.61 -27.48
N ILE A 60 -8.50 -5.79 -26.90
CA ILE A 60 -9.65 -6.65 -27.24
C ILE A 60 -10.97 -5.92 -26.96
N TYR A 61 -11.02 -5.09 -25.91
CA TYR A 61 -12.23 -4.41 -25.45
C TYR A 61 -12.29 -2.93 -25.83
N PHE A 62 -11.14 -2.28 -25.94
CA PHE A 62 -11.06 -0.84 -26.16
C PHE A 62 -10.37 -0.52 -27.47
N ARG A 63 -11.13 0.09 -28.38
CA ARG A 63 -10.61 0.67 -29.62
C ARG A 63 -9.57 1.76 -29.32
N PRO A 64 -8.64 2.08 -30.24
CA PRO A 64 -7.61 3.10 -30.02
C PRO A 64 -8.14 4.50 -29.68
N ASP A 65 -9.36 4.84 -30.09
CA ASP A 65 -10.06 6.10 -29.83
C ASP A 65 -10.88 6.11 -28.54
N SER A 66 -10.87 5.01 -27.77
CA SER A 66 -11.55 4.90 -26.48
C SER A 66 -10.96 5.84 -25.44
N CYS A 67 -11.83 6.44 -24.62
CA CYS A 67 -11.43 7.23 -23.45
C CYS A 67 -10.67 6.41 -22.38
N PHE A 68 -10.74 5.07 -22.42
CA PHE A 68 -9.95 4.19 -21.56
C PHE A 68 -8.45 4.52 -21.62
N TRP A 69 -7.91 4.82 -22.81
CA TRP A 69 -6.49 5.09 -22.98
C TRP A 69 -6.05 6.43 -22.36
N ASN A 70 -6.98 7.35 -22.13
CA ASN A 70 -6.70 8.57 -21.37
C ASN A 70 -6.51 8.25 -19.89
N TYR A 71 -7.40 7.42 -19.31
CA TYR A 71 -7.22 6.94 -17.93
C TYR A 71 -5.94 6.12 -17.77
N PHE A 72 -5.63 5.24 -18.73
CA PHE A 72 -4.37 4.51 -18.78
C PHE A 72 -3.16 5.44 -18.70
N ARG A 73 -3.15 6.52 -19.48
CA ARG A 73 -2.08 7.52 -19.43
C ARG A 73 -2.05 8.21 -18.07
N THR A 74 -3.18 8.71 -17.59
CA THR A 74 -3.26 9.39 -16.29
C THR A 74 -2.72 8.53 -15.15
N TYR A 75 -3.11 7.27 -15.05
CA TYR A 75 -2.64 6.41 -13.96
C TYR A 75 -1.16 6.03 -14.10
N ASN A 76 -0.62 5.97 -15.32
CA ASN A 76 0.82 5.82 -15.52
C ASN A 76 1.60 7.09 -15.16
N ASP A 77 1.05 8.27 -15.47
CA ASP A 77 1.65 9.55 -15.09
C ASP A 77 1.63 9.69 -13.56
N GLU A 78 0.54 9.30 -12.89
CA GLU A 78 0.46 9.21 -11.42
C GLU A 78 1.52 8.26 -10.87
N TRP A 79 1.63 7.04 -11.40
CA TRP A 79 2.66 6.07 -10.98
C TRP A 79 4.06 6.62 -11.12
N ALA A 80 4.39 7.18 -12.29
CA ALA A 80 5.69 7.75 -12.57
C ALA A 80 6.02 8.92 -11.62
N GLU A 81 5.04 9.77 -11.32
CA GLU A 81 5.19 10.83 -10.31
C GLU A 81 5.44 10.24 -8.91
N GLY A 82 4.69 9.21 -8.52
CA GLY A 82 4.79 8.54 -7.23
C GLY A 82 6.19 7.97 -6.99
N VAL A 83 6.69 7.15 -7.91
CA VAL A 83 8.01 6.50 -7.77
C VAL A 83 9.18 7.48 -7.86
N MET A 84 9.04 8.58 -8.59
CA MET A 84 10.12 9.58 -8.76
C MET A 84 10.30 10.50 -7.56
N HIS A 85 9.25 10.71 -6.75
CA HIS A 85 9.25 11.74 -5.72
C HIS A 85 9.10 11.21 -4.29
N GLU A 86 9.04 9.89 -4.12
CA GLU A 86 8.91 9.16 -2.85
C GLU A 86 9.90 9.64 -1.76
N SER A 87 11.14 9.96 -2.13
CA SER A 87 12.18 10.44 -1.20
C SER A 87 12.17 11.95 -0.91
N ASN A 88 11.45 12.75 -1.72
CA ASN A 88 11.62 14.22 -1.73
C ASN A 88 10.59 14.98 -0.91
N ARG A 89 9.50 14.34 -0.47
CA ARG A 89 8.42 14.99 0.29
C ARG A 89 7.79 14.04 1.30
N ASP A 90 7.46 14.56 2.47
CA ASP A 90 6.72 13.80 3.47
C ASP A 90 5.23 13.73 3.10
N TYR A 91 4.89 12.78 2.22
CA TYR A 91 3.54 12.62 1.69
C TYR A 91 2.53 12.26 2.77
N PHE A 92 2.87 11.35 3.69
CA PHE A 92 1.99 10.94 4.78
C PHE A 92 1.54 12.09 5.67
N GLN A 93 2.36 13.12 5.86
CA GLN A 93 1.98 14.30 6.65
C GLN A 93 1.27 15.38 5.82
N ASN A 94 1.70 15.60 4.56
CA ASN A 94 1.31 16.79 3.80
C ASN A 94 0.31 16.53 2.67
N ASP A 95 0.37 15.34 2.07
CA ASP A 95 -0.50 14.93 0.97
C ASP A 95 -0.62 13.39 0.92
N PRO A 96 -1.43 12.80 1.82
CA PRO A 96 -1.55 11.34 1.91
C PRO A 96 -2.05 10.69 0.62
N THR A 97 -2.76 11.45 -0.24
CA THR A 97 -3.24 10.92 -1.52
C THR A 97 -2.12 10.61 -2.49
N SER A 98 -0.96 11.28 -2.35
CA SER A 98 0.22 10.99 -3.14
C SER A 98 0.84 9.62 -2.83
N ILE A 99 0.55 9.02 -1.67
CA ILE A 99 0.99 7.65 -1.35
C ILE A 99 0.34 6.63 -2.29
N ALA A 100 -0.95 6.80 -2.59
CA ALA A 100 -1.67 5.90 -3.49
C ALA A 100 -1.19 5.96 -4.95
N LYS A 101 -0.37 6.95 -5.33
CA LYS A 101 0.09 7.12 -6.70
C LYS A 101 0.96 5.94 -7.17
N LYS A 102 1.79 5.36 -6.30
CA LYS A 102 2.63 4.18 -6.62
C LYS A 102 1.79 2.95 -7.02
N ALA A 103 0.54 2.89 -6.58
CA ALA A 103 -0.41 1.83 -6.97
C ALA A 103 -1.53 2.32 -7.90
N ALA A 104 -1.44 3.53 -8.46
CA ALA A 104 -2.45 4.09 -9.36
C ALA A 104 -2.87 3.16 -10.52
N PRO A 105 -1.97 2.38 -11.15
CA PRO A 105 -2.35 1.49 -12.25
C PRO A 105 -3.37 0.41 -11.88
N VAL A 106 -3.50 0.06 -10.58
CA VAL A 106 -4.53 -0.88 -10.10
C VAL A 106 -5.95 -0.38 -10.40
N LYS A 107 -6.15 0.94 -10.51
CA LYS A 107 -7.43 1.57 -10.88
C LYS A 107 -7.90 1.20 -12.30
N LEU A 108 -7.05 0.64 -13.16
CA LEU A 108 -7.41 0.27 -14.53
C LEU A 108 -8.48 -0.81 -14.60
N GLY A 109 -8.44 -1.80 -13.70
CA GLY A 109 -9.40 -2.89 -13.71
C GLY A 109 -10.83 -2.42 -13.46
N SER A 110 -11.02 -1.59 -12.43
CA SER A 110 -12.33 -1.00 -12.13
C SER A 110 -12.76 -0.02 -13.21
N THR A 111 -11.86 0.84 -13.71
CA THR A 111 -12.13 1.76 -14.82
C THR A 111 -12.59 1.02 -16.07
N GLY A 112 -11.89 -0.04 -16.46
CA GLY A 112 -12.23 -0.86 -17.62
C GLY A 112 -13.61 -1.54 -17.45
N ALA A 113 -13.87 -2.10 -16.27
CA ALA A 113 -15.15 -2.73 -15.97
C ALA A 113 -16.32 -1.72 -16.01
N LEU A 114 -16.12 -0.51 -15.50
CA LEU A 114 -17.14 0.55 -15.51
C LEU A 114 -17.42 1.06 -16.93
N LEU A 115 -16.39 1.28 -17.73
CA LEU A 115 -16.56 1.68 -19.14
C LEU A 115 -17.30 0.62 -19.95
N LEU A 116 -16.95 -0.66 -19.80
CA LEU A 116 -17.63 -1.75 -20.51
C LEU A 116 -19.07 -1.97 -20.00
N SER A 117 -19.35 -1.58 -18.76
CA SER A 117 -20.70 -1.61 -18.19
C SER A 117 -21.54 -0.40 -18.58
N GLY A 118 -20.99 0.57 -19.33
CA GLY A 118 -21.68 1.82 -19.66
C GLY A 118 -21.91 2.73 -18.45
N LYS A 119 -21.02 2.69 -17.45
CA LYS A 119 -21.11 3.48 -16.21
C LYS A 119 -19.90 4.40 -15.97
N PRO A 120 -19.47 5.22 -16.94
CA PRO A 120 -18.31 6.09 -16.79
C PRO A 120 -18.45 7.11 -15.63
N GLU A 121 -19.67 7.47 -15.27
CA GLU A 121 -19.99 8.39 -14.17
C GLU A 121 -19.53 7.87 -12.80
N LEU A 122 -19.36 6.55 -12.64
CA LEU A 122 -18.91 5.94 -11.40
C LEU A 122 -17.37 5.85 -11.29
N ILE A 123 -16.61 6.23 -12.33
CA ILE A 123 -15.15 6.12 -12.32
C ILE A 123 -14.53 7.01 -11.24
N ALA A 124 -14.95 8.27 -11.18
CA ALA A 124 -14.44 9.21 -10.18
C ALA A 124 -14.68 8.75 -8.73
N PRO A 125 -15.91 8.43 -8.29
CA PRO A 125 -16.13 7.94 -6.93
C PRO A 125 -15.45 6.59 -6.67
N THR A 126 -15.37 5.71 -7.66
CA THR A 126 -14.62 4.44 -7.52
C THR A 126 -13.13 4.68 -7.30
N ASN A 127 -12.54 5.63 -8.03
CA ASN A 127 -11.15 6.00 -7.85
C ASN A 127 -10.88 6.59 -6.46
N GLU A 128 -11.81 7.39 -5.94
CA GLU A 128 -11.71 7.94 -4.59
C GLU A 128 -11.73 6.84 -3.52
N MET A 129 -12.63 5.85 -3.66
CA MET A 129 -12.62 4.66 -2.79
C MET A 129 -11.30 3.91 -2.90
N MET A 130 -10.84 3.63 -4.13
CA MET A 130 -9.58 2.93 -4.37
C MET A 130 -8.40 3.66 -3.75
N THR A 131 -8.35 5.00 -3.82
CA THR A 131 -7.30 5.79 -3.17
C THR A 131 -7.24 5.53 -1.67
N GLN A 132 -8.38 5.49 -0.96
CA GLN A 132 -8.38 5.18 0.47
C GLN A 132 -7.88 3.76 0.75
N VAL A 133 -8.26 2.80 -0.09
CA VAL A 133 -7.77 1.41 0.02
C VAL A 133 -6.26 1.33 -0.16
N LEU A 134 -5.73 1.98 -1.19
CA LEU A 134 -4.31 1.94 -1.52
C LEU A 134 -3.46 2.65 -0.45
N ILE A 135 -3.94 3.73 0.16
CA ILE A 135 -3.25 4.36 1.30
C ILE A 135 -3.17 3.38 2.47
N THR A 136 -4.30 2.77 2.85
CA THR A 136 -4.33 1.85 3.98
C THR A 136 -3.51 0.58 3.71
N LEU A 137 -3.49 0.08 2.48
CA LEU A 137 -2.64 -1.04 2.08
C LEU A 137 -1.16 -0.71 2.26
N GLN A 138 -0.71 0.44 1.74
CA GLN A 138 0.66 0.91 1.95
C GLN A 138 0.98 1.06 3.44
N MET A 139 0.02 1.53 4.24
CA MET A 139 0.24 1.65 5.69
C MET A 139 0.53 0.31 6.36
N MET A 140 -0.13 -0.77 5.91
CA MET A 140 0.14 -2.13 6.43
C MET A 140 1.48 -2.67 5.95
N ASP A 141 1.82 -2.45 4.68
CA ASP A 141 3.11 -2.84 4.12
C ASP A 141 4.24 -2.15 4.90
N ASP A 142 4.12 -0.83 5.12
CA ASP A 142 5.06 -0.02 5.91
C ASP A 142 5.15 -0.45 7.38
N TRP A 143 4.06 -0.97 7.95
CA TRP A 143 4.09 -1.56 9.29
C TRP A 143 4.85 -2.90 9.30
N THR A 144 4.71 -3.70 8.25
CA THR A 144 5.38 -4.99 8.16
C THR A 144 6.88 -4.83 7.90
N ASP A 145 7.25 -3.89 7.04
CA ASP A 145 8.60 -3.77 6.47
C ASP A 145 9.46 -2.66 7.11
N TRP A 146 8.99 -2.02 8.19
CA TRP A 146 9.67 -0.85 8.79
C TRP A 146 11.15 -1.08 9.13
N GLU A 147 11.56 -2.29 9.53
CA GLU A 147 12.97 -2.60 9.84
C GLU A 147 13.83 -2.55 8.58
N GLN A 148 13.32 -3.09 7.48
CA GLN A 148 14.00 -3.11 6.19
C GLN A 148 14.03 -1.71 5.58
N ASP A 149 12.89 -1.00 5.60
CA ASP A 149 12.80 0.38 5.08
C ASP A 149 13.71 1.33 5.84
N LEU A 150 13.84 1.14 7.17
CA LEU A 150 14.77 1.91 7.98
C LEU A 150 16.22 1.65 7.59
N ALA A 151 16.57 0.39 7.29
CA ALA A 151 17.92 -0.01 6.91
C ALA A 151 18.30 0.51 5.51
N ASP A 152 17.34 0.47 4.58
CA ASP A 152 17.54 0.91 3.19
C ASP A 152 17.41 2.44 3.04
N GLY A 153 16.82 3.12 4.03
CA GLY A 153 16.52 4.55 3.97
C GLY A 153 15.33 4.87 3.07
N SER A 154 14.48 3.88 2.80
CA SER A 154 13.26 4.00 2.01
C SER A 154 12.22 4.87 2.72
N TYR A 155 11.32 5.47 1.94
CA TYR A 155 10.19 6.18 2.51
C TYR A 155 9.23 5.18 3.15
N ASN A 156 8.72 5.52 4.34
CA ASN A 156 7.80 4.68 5.09
C ASN A 156 6.91 5.59 5.95
N CYS A 157 5.59 5.41 5.85
CA CYS A 157 4.57 6.23 6.50
C CYS A 157 4.65 6.17 8.03
N LEU A 158 4.94 4.99 8.58
CA LEU A 158 5.11 4.81 10.02
C LEU A 158 6.37 5.53 10.52
N LEU A 159 7.49 5.41 9.81
CA LEU A 159 8.72 6.14 10.14
C LEU A 159 8.53 7.66 10.02
N SER A 160 7.78 8.12 9.01
CA SER A 160 7.36 9.52 8.87
C SER A 160 6.57 9.99 10.11
N LEU A 161 5.57 9.23 10.53
CA LEU A 161 4.77 9.55 11.72
C LEU A 161 5.63 9.67 12.98
N ILE A 162 6.56 8.72 13.18
CA ILE A 162 7.47 8.74 14.33
C ILE A 162 8.34 9.99 14.33
N LYS A 163 8.88 10.40 13.17
CA LYS A 163 9.66 11.65 13.05
C LYS A 163 8.80 12.87 13.41
N SER A 164 7.58 12.92 12.89
CA SER A 164 6.61 13.99 13.16
C SER A 164 6.30 14.12 14.67
N GLU A 165 5.98 13.01 15.34
CA GLU A 165 5.71 12.99 16.78
C GLU A 165 6.93 13.38 17.64
N GLN A 166 8.14 13.08 17.17
CA GLN A 166 9.38 13.46 17.83
C GLN A 166 9.87 14.89 17.49
N GLY A 167 9.14 15.61 16.63
CA GLY A 167 9.54 16.95 16.16
C GLY A 167 10.84 16.93 15.33
N LYS A 168 11.17 15.81 14.70
CA LYS A 168 12.35 15.65 13.84
C LYS A 168 12.03 16.08 12.40
N SER A 169 13.04 16.56 11.69
CA SER A 169 12.93 16.79 10.24
C SER A 169 12.77 15.48 9.48
N GLN A 170 12.17 15.52 8.29
CA GLN A 170 12.02 14.36 7.40
C GLN A 170 13.36 13.68 7.12
N ASP A 171 14.42 14.46 6.88
CA ASP A 171 15.77 13.97 6.57
C ASP A 171 16.51 13.41 7.80
N ALA A 172 15.93 13.52 9.00
CA ALA A 172 16.56 12.95 10.19
C ALA A 172 16.50 11.43 10.13
N SER A 173 17.65 10.77 10.32
CA SER A 173 17.69 9.32 10.51
C SER A 173 17.10 8.93 11.86
N LEU A 174 16.29 7.89 11.87
CA LEU A 174 15.90 7.20 13.09
C LEU A 174 16.86 6.03 13.33
N THR A 175 17.08 5.67 14.58
CA THR A 175 17.70 4.39 14.93
C THR A 175 16.64 3.33 15.21
N VAL A 176 16.99 2.06 15.07
CA VAL A 176 16.10 0.94 15.44
C VAL A 176 15.57 1.10 16.88
N ALA A 177 16.44 1.53 17.81
CA ALA A 177 16.05 1.76 19.19
C ALA A 177 15.01 2.88 19.36
N GLU A 178 15.12 3.97 18.58
CA GLU A 178 14.14 5.06 18.59
C GLU A 178 12.78 4.61 18.05
N VAL A 179 12.76 3.79 16.99
CA VAL A 179 11.53 3.23 16.43
C VAL A 179 10.88 2.25 17.42
N GLN A 180 11.66 1.33 17.99
CA GLN A 180 11.18 0.41 19.02
C GLN A 180 10.66 1.17 20.25
N GLN A 181 11.31 2.25 20.66
CA GLN A 181 10.81 3.10 21.73
C GLN A 181 9.46 3.74 21.34
N ALA A 182 9.33 4.28 20.13
CA ALA A 182 8.07 4.86 19.66
C ALA A 182 6.93 3.83 19.62
N LEU A 183 7.22 2.61 19.15
CA LEU A 183 6.26 1.51 19.07
C LEU A 183 5.85 1.00 20.46
N TYR A 184 6.82 0.57 21.27
CA TYR A 184 6.53 -0.18 22.51
C TYR A 184 6.37 0.71 23.73
N THR A 185 6.93 1.93 23.72
CA THR A 185 6.81 2.88 24.86
C THR A 185 5.76 3.95 24.60
N ASN A 186 5.80 4.58 23.42
CA ASN A 186 4.92 5.69 23.09
C ASN A 186 3.62 5.26 22.40
N ASN A 187 3.53 3.99 21.99
CA ASN A 187 2.34 3.40 21.37
C ASN A 187 1.92 4.06 20.05
N VAL A 188 2.90 4.46 19.22
CA VAL A 188 2.67 5.17 17.94
C VAL A 188 1.83 4.36 16.94
N LEU A 189 1.78 3.03 17.08
CA LEU A 189 0.92 2.21 16.21
C LEU A 189 -0.57 2.51 16.41
N LYS A 190 -0.97 3.05 17.57
CA LYS A 190 -2.36 3.43 17.85
C LYS A 190 -2.83 4.65 17.06
N PRO A 191 -2.15 5.82 17.08
CA PRO A 191 -2.49 6.91 16.18
C PRO A 191 -2.33 6.52 14.70
N TYR A 192 -1.39 5.64 14.36
CA TYR A 192 -1.27 5.10 13.01
C TYR A 192 -2.53 4.32 12.57
N ALA A 193 -3.02 3.40 13.40
CA ALA A 193 -4.27 2.67 13.15
C ALA A 193 -5.51 3.59 13.09
N GLN A 194 -5.52 4.68 13.85
CA GLN A 194 -6.59 5.68 13.78
C GLN A 194 -6.65 6.41 12.43
N ILE A 195 -5.52 6.61 11.77
CA ILE A 195 -5.48 7.16 10.39
C ILE A 195 -6.15 6.18 9.43
N ALA A 196 -5.86 4.87 9.53
CA ALA A 196 -6.51 3.85 8.72
C ALA A 196 -8.04 3.79 8.96
N ALA A 197 -8.48 3.90 10.22
CA ALA A 197 -9.90 3.99 10.56
C ALA A 197 -10.58 5.24 10.00
N ARG A 198 -9.87 6.38 9.94
CA ARG A 198 -10.34 7.59 9.29
C ARG A 198 -10.48 7.39 7.78
N ASN A 199 -9.52 6.75 7.12
CA ASN A 199 -9.61 6.41 5.70
C ASN A 199 -10.85 5.54 5.41
N HIS A 200 -11.17 4.58 6.29
CA HIS A 200 -12.40 3.78 6.17
C HIS A 200 -13.65 4.63 6.29
N SER A 201 -13.67 5.59 7.21
CA SER A 201 -14.81 6.50 7.38
C SER A 201 -15.02 7.37 6.13
N ILE A 202 -13.94 7.83 5.49
CA ILE A 202 -14.00 8.56 4.21
C ILE A 202 -14.54 7.64 3.11
N LEU A 203 -13.98 6.43 2.98
CA LEU A 203 -14.41 5.45 1.98
C LEU A 203 -15.89 5.10 2.12
N SER A 204 -16.37 4.88 3.35
CA SER A 204 -17.76 4.50 3.64
C SER A 204 -18.76 5.65 3.47
N ALA A 205 -18.29 6.90 3.38
CA ALA A 205 -19.13 8.05 3.07
C ALA A 205 -19.40 8.20 1.56
N ILE A 206 -18.67 7.47 0.71
CA ILE A 206 -18.86 7.48 -0.74
C ILE A 206 -20.10 6.62 -1.07
N ASP A 207 -21.10 7.24 -1.69
CA ASP A 207 -22.37 6.59 -2.05
C ASP A 207 -22.19 5.67 -3.27
N LEU A 208 -21.57 4.51 -3.05
CA LEU A 208 -21.32 3.51 -4.08
C LEU A 208 -21.51 2.10 -3.52
N ASP A 209 -22.28 1.29 -4.23
CA ASP A 209 -22.54 -0.11 -3.87
C ASP A 209 -21.32 -1.00 -4.23
N ALA A 210 -20.34 -1.01 -3.32
CA ALA A 210 -19.11 -1.80 -3.43
C ALA A 210 -18.83 -2.59 -2.14
N VAL A 211 -19.81 -3.37 -1.68
CA VAL A 211 -19.75 -4.14 -0.41
C VAL A 211 -18.43 -4.91 -0.26
N SER A 212 -17.97 -5.63 -1.29
CA SER A 212 -16.73 -6.40 -1.21
C SER A 212 -15.49 -5.55 -1.01
N LEU A 213 -15.43 -4.35 -1.61
CA LEU A 213 -14.30 -3.43 -1.45
C LEU A 213 -14.32 -2.79 -0.06
N ILE A 214 -15.51 -2.43 0.44
CA ILE A 214 -15.71 -1.89 1.79
C ILE A 214 -15.29 -2.94 2.83
N SER A 215 -15.74 -4.19 2.67
CA SER A 215 -15.37 -5.29 3.56
C SER A 215 -13.88 -5.60 3.52
N PHE A 216 -13.27 -5.58 2.33
CA PHE A 216 -11.81 -5.73 2.20
C PHE A 216 -11.08 -4.60 2.91
N HIS A 217 -11.49 -3.34 2.73
CA HIS A 217 -10.88 -2.23 3.46
C HIS A 217 -11.02 -2.37 4.98
N GLN A 218 -12.19 -2.80 5.45
CA GLN A 218 -12.43 -3.02 6.87
C GLN A 218 -11.47 -4.07 7.43
N SER A 219 -11.18 -5.16 6.71
CA SER A 219 -10.23 -6.17 7.20
C SER A 219 -8.81 -5.61 7.37
N LEU A 220 -8.36 -4.72 6.47
CA LEU A 220 -7.05 -4.06 6.61
C LEU A 220 -7.00 -3.17 7.87
N VAL A 221 -8.09 -2.44 8.12
CA VAL A 221 -8.20 -1.57 9.30
C VAL A 221 -8.25 -2.39 10.58
N ASP A 222 -9.02 -3.46 10.60
CA ASP A 222 -9.15 -4.35 11.75
C ASP A 222 -7.81 -4.97 12.11
N GLU A 223 -7.05 -5.46 11.12
CA GLU A 223 -5.71 -6.02 11.32
C GLU A 223 -4.76 -5.01 11.98
N LEU A 224 -4.70 -3.78 11.46
CA LEU A 224 -3.83 -2.74 12.02
C LEU A 224 -4.26 -2.31 13.45
N ILE A 225 -5.57 -2.31 13.73
CA ILE A 225 -6.10 -2.04 15.08
C ILE A 225 -5.78 -3.20 16.03
N GLU A 226 -5.90 -4.44 15.58
CA GLU A 226 -5.56 -5.63 16.36
C GLU A 226 -4.08 -5.62 16.76
N ASP A 227 -3.18 -5.31 15.82
CA ASP A 227 -1.74 -5.18 16.09
C ASP A 227 -1.44 -4.05 17.08
N ALA A 228 -2.05 -2.88 16.91
CA ALA A 228 -1.91 -1.76 17.85
C ALA A 228 -2.37 -2.13 19.27
N ASN A 229 -3.52 -2.81 19.38
CA ASN A 229 -4.05 -3.25 20.66
C ASN A 229 -3.19 -4.36 21.30
N TYR A 230 -2.63 -5.26 20.49
CA TYR A 230 -1.73 -6.32 20.96
C TYR A 230 -0.46 -5.75 21.58
N ILE A 231 0.17 -4.77 20.93
CA ILE A 231 1.35 -4.06 21.46
C ILE A 231 1.02 -3.37 22.77
N GLU A 232 -0.10 -2.63 22.82
CA GLU A 232 -0.52 -1.93 24.03
C GLU A 232 -0.82 -2.89 25.19
N PHE A 233 -1.51 -4.00 24.91
CA PHE A 233 -1.81 -5.02 25.92
C PHE A 233 -0.55 -5.64 26.51
N ASN A 234 0.42 -6.00 25.67
CA ASN A 234 1.70 -6.55 26.13
C ASN A 234 2.49 -5.54 26.98
N ARG A 235 2.46 -4.26 26.60
CA ARG A 235 3.06 -3.17 27.39
C ARG A 235 2.41 -3.07 28.78
N GLN A 236 1.08 -3.07 28.85
CA GLN A 236 0.36 -3.03 30.13
C GLN A 236 0.70 -4.25 31.00
N LYS A 237 0.74 -5.45 30.41
CA LYS A 237 1.12 -6.68 31.13
C LYS A 237 2.53 -6.60 31.75
N LEU A 238 3.50 -6.02 31.02
CA LEU A 238 4.86 -5.80 31.54
C LEU A 238 4.87 -4.77 32.68
N LEU A 239 4.11 -3.69 32.56
CA LEU A 239 3.99 -2.65 33.60
C LEU A 239 3.34 -3.16 34.89
N TYR A 240 2.33 -4.04 34.78
CA TYR A 240 1.60 -4.59 35.92
C TYR A 240 2.17 -5.92 36.46
N GLY A 241 3.20 -6.49 35.83
CA GLY A 241 3.55 -7.89 36.10
C GLY A 241 4.97 -8.34 35.76
N GLY A 242 5.95 -7.44 35.58
CA GLY A 242 7.34 -7.83 35.24
C GLY A 242 7.94 -8.95 36.11
N LEU A 243 7.57 -9.00 37.39
CA LEU A 243 7.99 -10.06 38.32
C LEU A 243 7.18 -11.36 38.15
N ASN A 244 5.88 -11.28 37.90
CA ASN A 244 5.03 -12.45 37.63
C ASN A 244 5.32 -13.10 36.26
N TYR A 245 5.65 -12.31 35.25
CA TYR A 245 6.02 -12.79 33.91
C TYR A 245 7.37 -13.52 33.92
N TYR A 246 8.34 -13.00 34.68
CA TYR A 246 9.63 -13.65 34.86
C TYR A 246 9.48 -14.99 35.61
N LEU A 247 8.64 -15.04 36.65
CA LEU A 247 8.35 -16.27 37.39
C LEU A 247 7.61 -17.31 36.53
N SER A 248 6.60 -16.91 35.74
CA SER A 248 5.85 -17.86 34.90
C SER A 248 6.68 -18.50 33.78
N ASN A 249 7.72 -17.82 33.29
CA ASN A 249 8.62 -18.35 32.26
C ASN A 249 9.77 -19.21 32.81
N GLN A 250 10.01 -19.22 34.13
CA GLN A 250 10.99 -20.12 34.76
C GLN A 250 10.39 -21.49 35.12
N ASP A 251 9.08 -21.57 35.36
CA ASP A 251 8.40 -22.83 35.70
C ASP A 251 8.19 -23.77 34.51
N THR A 252 8.39 -23.31 33.27
CA THR A 252 8.28 -24.14 32.05
C THR A 252 9.59 -24.87 31.67
N LYS A 253 10.66 -24.74 32.48
CA LYS A 253 11.96 -25.39 32.26
C LYS A 253 12.36 -26.37 33.38
N ARG A 254 11.41 -27.08 33.99
CA ARG A 254 11.69 -28.21 34.90
C ARG A 254 11.04 -29.49 34.42
#